data_AF-A0A0U3ECD5-F1
#
_entry.id   AF-A0A0U3ECD5-F1
#
_cell.length_a   1.000
_cell.length_b   1.000
_cell.length_c   1.000
_cell.angle_alpha   90.00
_cell.angle_beta   90.00
_cell.angle_gamma   90.00
#
_symmetry.space_group_name_H-M   'P 1'
#
loop_
_entity.id
_entity.type
_entity.pdbx_description
1 polymer ?
#
loop_
_entity_poly.entity_id
_entity_poly.type
_entity_poly.pdbx_seq_one_letter_code
_entity_poly.pdbx_strand_id
1 'polypeptide(L)' 'MGAGMATTGCLGAGIGQGFSAGKASEAIGRNPEAAPKVRTIMIIGAAIAESGAIYSLLTALILMFVYGPSSNSK' A
#
# COMPACT_ATOMS: atom_id res chain seq x y z
N MET A 1 10.33 5.28 18.12
CA MET A 1 10.20 3.87 17.69
C MET A 1 8.85 3.55 17.03
N GLY A 2 7.72 4.11 17.47
CA GLY A 2 6.40 3.80 16.89
C GLY A 2 6.20 4.14 15.39
N ALA A 3 6.74 5.25 14.89
CA ALA A 3 6.59 5.63 13.48
C ALA A 3 7.26 4.65 12.49
N GLY A 4 8.39 4.04 12.86
CA GLY A 4 9.07 3.06 12.01
C GLY A 4 8.41 1.67 12.00
N MET A 5 7.65 1.33 13.05
CA MET A 5 6.86 0.10 13.10
C MET A 5 5.54 0.23 12.34
N ALA A 6 5.03 1.44 12.13
CA ALA A 6 3.83 1.66 11.31
C ALA A 6 4.13 1.38 9.82
N THR A 7 5.34 1.70 9.35
CA THR A 7 5.75 1.57 7.94
C THR A 7 6.07 0.14 7.50
N THR A 8 6.29 -0.81 8.40
CA THR A 8 6.47 -2.23 8.02
C THR A 8 5.24 -2.84 7.37
N GLY A 9 4.05 -2.27 7.61
CA GLY A 9 2.82 -2.65 6.89
C GLY A 9 2.91 -2.44 5.37
N CYS A 10 3.74 -1.49 4.91
CA CYS A 10 3.93 -1.23 3.47
C CYS A 10 4.69 -2.35 2.74
N LEU A 11 5.49 -3.15 3.45
CA LEU A 11 6.21 -4.28 2.85
C LEU A 11 5.25 -5.37 2.35
N GLY A 12 4.19 -5.66 3.11
CA GLY A 12 3.16 -6.63 2.72
C GLY A 12 2.36 -6.17 1.50
N ALA A 13 2.02 -4.87 1.44
CA ALA A 13 1.35 -4.28 0.29
C ALA A 13 2.21 -4.35 -0.98
N GLY A 14 3.51 -3.99 -0.88
CA GLY A 14 4.44 -4.03 -2.01
C GLY A 14 4.62 -5.43 -2.61
N ILE A 15 4.80 -6.45 -1.77
CA ILE A 15 4.95 -7.84 -2.23
C ILE A 15 3.65 -8.36 -2.86
N GLY A 16 2.50 -8.11 -2.21
CA GLY A 16 1.19 -8.55 -2.71
C GLY A 16 0.80 -7.88 -4.03
N GLN A 17 1.09 -6.58 -4.18
CA GLN A 17 0.89 -5.82 -5.41
C GLN A 17 1.79 -6.33 -6.54
N GLY A 18 3.08 -6.55 -6.28
CA GLY A 18 4.01 -7.10 -7.27
C GLY A 18 3.57 -8.47 -7.79
N PHE A 19 3.13 -9.35 -6.89
CA PHE A 19 2.61 -10.67 -7.27
C PHE A 19 1.32 -10.56 -8.11
N SER A 20 0.36 -9.74 -7.69
CA SER A 20 -0.88 -9.50 -8.46
C SER A 20 -0.59 -8.93 -9.85
N ALA A 21 0.32 -7.96 -9.97
CA ALA A 21 0.71 -7.37 -11.24
C ALA A 21 1.37 -8.40 -12.18
N GLY A 22 2.22 -9.28 -11.64
CA GLY A 22 2.81 -10.38 -12.40
C GLY A 22 1.76 -11.34 -12.94
N LYS A 23 0.82 -11.76 -12.09
CA LYS A 23 -0.30 -12.64 -12.49
C LYS A 23 -1.25 -11.97 -13.49
N ALA A 24 -1.54 -10.69 -13.32
CA ALA A 24 -2.32 -9.91 -14.27
C ALA A 24 -1.63 -9.86 -15.64
N SER A 25 -0.31 -9.65 -15.67
CA SER A 25 0.47 -9.62 -16.90
C SER A 25 0.49 -10.98 -17.62
N GLU A 26 0.61 -12.08 -16.87
CA GLU A 26 0.50 -13.46 -17.41
C GLU A 26 -0.89 -13.73 -17.99
N ALA A 27 -1.96 -13.32 -17.28
CA ALA A 27 -3.33 -13.51 -17.74
C ALA A 27 -3.64 -12.70 -19.01
N ILE A 28 -3.15 -11.45 -19.07
CA ILE A 28 -3.29 -10.57 -20.24
C ILE A 28 -2.49 -11.10 -21.43
N GLY A 29 -1.27 -11.58 -21.19
CA GLY A 29 -0.43 -12.17 -22.24
C GLY A 29 -1.05 -13.40 -22.88
N ARG A 30 -1.78 -14.21 -22.11
CA ARG A 30 -2.54 -15.36 -22.63
C ARG A 30 -3.86 -14.97 -23.30
N ASN A 31 -4.55 -13.97 -22.76
CA ASN A 31 -5.87 -13.53 -23.22
C ASN A 31 -5.90 -11.99 -23.33
N PRO A 32 -5.42 -11.41 -24.45
CA PRO A 32 -5.33 -9.97 -24.61
C PRO A 32 -6.70 -9.28 -24.59
N GLU A 33 -7.76 -9.96 -25.04
CA GLU A 33 -9.14 -9.44 -25.00
C GLU A 33 -9.66 -9.23 -23.57
N ALA A 34 -9.13 -9.99 -22.59
CA ALA A 34 -9.51 -9.86 -21.19
C ALA A 34 -8.80 -8.71 -20.47
N ALA A 35 -7.86 -8.01 -21.13
CA ALA A 35 -7.04 -6.95 -20.53
C ALA A 35 -7.81 -5.85 -19.79
N PRO A 36 -8.91 -5.27 -20.34
CA PRO A 36 -9.63 -4.23 -19.63
C PRO A 36 -10.25 -4.76 -18.33
N LYS A 37 -10.83 -5.96 -18.34
CA LYS A 37 -11.44 -6.57 -17.16
C LYS A 37 -10.39 -6.95 -16.10
N VAL A 38 -9.26 -7.52 -16.52
CA VAL A 38 -8.16 -7.89 -15.61
C VAL A 38 -7.55 -6.65 -14.95
N ARG A 39 -7.30 -5.58 -15.72
CA ARG A 39 -6.78 -4.31 -15.17
C ARG A 39 -7.75 -3.68 -14.18
N THR A 40 -9.05 -3.66 -14.47
CA THR A 40 -10.05 -3.12 -13.55
C THR A 40 -10.04 -3.86 -12.21
N ILE A 41 -10.05 -5.20 -12.24
CA ILE A 41 -10.00 -6.01 -11.01
C ILE A 41 -8.68 -5.80 -10.27
N MET A 42 -7.55 -5.74 -11.00
CA MET A 42 -6.23 -5.48 -10.43
C MET A 42 -6.17 -4.13 -9.71
N ILE A 43 -6.70 -3.06 -10.32
CA ILE A 43 -6.72 -1.71 -9.74
C ILE A 43 -7.63 -1.65 -8.51
N ILE A 44 -8.80 -2.33 -8.54
CA ILE A 44 -9.68 -2.40 -7.37
C ILE A 44 -8.98 -3.14 -6.22
N GLY A 45 -8.35 -4.28 -6.50
CA GLY A 45 -7.57 -5.02 -5.50
C GLY A 45 -6.39 -4.22 -4.96
N ALA A 46 -5.72 -3.46 -5.82
CA ALA A 46 -4.64 -2.54 -5.46
C ALA A 46 -5.12 -1.44 -4.51
N ALA A 47 -6.23 -0.77 -4.84
CA ALA A 47 -6.79 0.29 -4.01
C ALA A 47 -7.17 -0.21 -2.60
N ILE A 48 -7.71 -1.44 -2.50
CA ILE A 48 -8.03 -2.05 -1.21
C ILE A 48 -6.75 -2.35 -0.43
N ALA A 49 -5.73 -2.93 -1.07
CA ALA A 49 -4.45 -3.22 -0.42
C ALA A 49 -3.72 -1.95 0.07
N GLU A 50 -3.76 -0.87 -0.71
CA GLU A 50 -3.15 0.42 -0.39
C GLU A 50 -3.86 1.16 0.77
N SER A 51 -5.16 0.90 0.99
CA SER A 51 -5.90 1.55 2.08
C SER A 51 -5.25 1.33 3.45
N GLY A 52 -4.71 0.13 3.71
CA GLY A 52 -3.98 -0.18 4.94
C GLY A 52 -2.67 0.60 5.06
N ALA A 53 -1.93 0.75 3.96
CA ALA A 53 -0.69 1.53 3.93
C ALA A 53 -0.96 3.03 4.19
N ILE A 54 -2.06 3.57 3.66
CA ILE A 54 -2.48 4.96 3.90
C ILE A 54 -2.82 5.17 5.39
N TYR A 55 -3.51 4.23 6.05
CA TYR A 55 -3.79 4.33 7.50
C TYR A 55 -2.51 4.28 8.35
N SER A 56 -1.56 3.40 7.99
CA SER A 56 -0.26 3.35 8.65
C SER A 56 0.53 4.66 8.46
N LEU A 57 0.54 5.21 7.24
CA LEU A 57 1.17 6.49 6.95
C LEU A 57 0.50 7.62 7.72
N LEU A 58 -0.83 7.68 7.75
CA LEU A 58 -1.60 8.66 8.51
C LEU A 58 -1.25 8.61 9.99
N THR A 59 -1.22 7.42 10.58
CA THR A 59 -0.86 7.23 12.00
C THR A 59 0.58 7.66 12.27
N ALA A 60 1.52 7.34 11.38
CA ALA A 60 2.91 7.77 11.49
C ALA A 60 3.05 9.30 11.39
N LEU A 61 2.32 9.95 10.47
CA LEU A 61 2.29 11.40 10.33
C LEU A 61 1.69 12.08 11.56
N ILE A 62 0.59 11.55 12.11
CA ILE A 62 -0.01 12.08 13.35
C ILE A 62 1.00 11.98 14.50
N LEU A 63 1.63 10.82 14.69
CA LEU A 63 2.65 10.63 15.72
C LEU A 63 3.86 11.56 15.53
N MET A 64 4.24 11.87 14.29
CA MET A 64 5.41 12.69 13.98
C MET A 64 5.14 14.20 14.03
N PHE A 65 3.94 14.66 13.66
CA PHE A 65 3.64 16.10 13.56
C PHE A 65 2.76 16.63 14.69
N VAL A 66 1.92 15.77 15.28
CA VAL A 66 1.08 16.15 16.44
C VAL A 66 1.79 15.83 17.75
N TYR A 67 2.50 14.69 17.81
CA TYR A 67 3.24 14.25 19.00
C TYR A 67 4.77 14.31 18.85
N GLY A 68 5.29 14.73 17.68
CA GLY A 68 6.72 14.97 17.47
C GLY A 68 7.22 16.20 18.26
N PRO A 69 8.54 16.37 18.39
CA PRO A 69 9.18 16.98 19.56
C PRO A 69 8.85 18.47 19.71
N SER A 70 7.72 18.76 20.34
CA SER A 70 7.45 20.02 21.05
C SER A 70 6.87 19.75 22.44
N SER A 71 7.45 18.74 23.11
CA SER A 71 7.29 18.56 24.55
C SER A 71 8.58 17.99 25.12
N ASN A 72 9.61 18.84 25.23
CA ASN A 72 10.29 19.13 26.50
C ASN A 72 11.62 19.86 26.26
N SER A 73 11.54 21.14 25.85
CA SER A 73 12.57 22.12 26.22
C SER A 73 11.97 23.00 27.32
N LYS A 74 11.69 22.37 28.46
CA LYS A 74 11.78 22.94 29.80
C LYS A 74 12.30 21.85 30.73
#